data_AF-A0A4R8KUN1-F1
#
_entry.id   AF-A0A4R8KUN1-F1
#
_cell.length_a   1.000
_cell.length_b   1.000
_cell.length_c   1.000
_cell.angle_alpha   90.00
_cell.angle_beta   90.00
_cell.angle_gamma   90.00
#
_symmetry.space_group_name_H-M   'P 1'
#
loop_
_entity.id
_entity.type
_entity.pdbx_description
1 polymer ?
#
loop_
_entity_poly.entity_id
_entity_poly.type
_entity_poly.pdbx_seq_one_letter_code
_entity_poly.pdbx_strand_id
1 'polypeptide(L)'
;MHSLTIHAMQWQAPADISAIAPLQAVAPARFRTLRDVLQRDCARDRFGIALIHRHVEIGDDEELMEYTDVWQRTLTVKPVKKSDIDWQRTTITNWKLT
;
A
#
# COMPACT_ATOMS: atom_id res chain seq x y z
N MET A 1 22.60 12.82 6.01
CA MET A 1 21.67 11.72 5.70
C MET A 1 20.35 12.05 6.37
N HIS A 2 19.26 12.14 5.62
CA HIS A 2 17.93 12.26 6.22
C HIS A 2 17.51 10.87 6.73
N SER A 3 16.91 10.80 7.91
CA SER A 3 16.31 9.58 8.45
C SER A 3 15.13 9.15 7.57
N LEU A 4 15.08 7.88 7.17
CA LEU A 4 13.94 7.30 6.47
C LEU A 4 13.05 6.58 7.48
N THR A 5 11.78 6.98 7.60
CA THR A 5 10.80 6.25 8.39
C THR A 5 9.88 5.46 7.46
N ILE A 6 9.74 4.16 7.74
CA ILE A 6 8.89 3.25 6.97
C ILE A 6 7.76 2.77 7.87
N HIS A 7 6.53 3.06 7.47
CA HIS A 7 5.33 2.60 8.17
C HIS A 7 4.53 1.65 7.28
N ALA A 8 3.90 0.65 7.89
CA ALA A 8 2.83 -0.07 7.21
C ALA A 8 1.74 0.92 6.80
N MET A 9 1.35 0.93 5.52
CA MET A 9 0.42 1.94 4.98
C MET A 9 -0.91 1.95 5.75
N GLN A 10 -1.36 0.76 6.13
CA GLN A 10 -2.57 0.48 6.89
C GLN A 10 -2.64 1.15 8.28
N TRP A 11 -1.51 1.58 8.86
CA TRP A 11 -1.47 2.27 10.15
C TRP A 11 -1.66 3.78 10.04
N GLN A 12 -2.13 4.24 8.89
CA GLN A 12 -2.41 5.65 8.64
C GLN A 12 -3.90 5.85 8.40
N ALA A 13 -4.37 7.09 8.54
CA ALA A 13 -5.72 7.49 8.15
C ALA A 13 -5.69 8.17 6.77
N PRO A 14 -5.49 7.43 5.66
CA PRO A 14 -5.56 8.02 4.33
C PRO A 14 -6.99 8.46 4.03
N ALA A 15 -7.13 9.50 3.21
CA ALA A 15 -8.44 9.95 2.77
C ALA A 15 -9.14 8.88 1.93
N ASP A 16 -10.47 8.93 1.92
CA ASP A 16 -11.30 8.08 1.07
C ASP A 16 -10.94 8.26 -0.42
N ILE A 17 -10.99 7.19 -1.20
CA ILE A 17 -10.67 7.25 -2.64
C ILE A 17 -11.48 8.31 -3.39
N SER A 18 -12.73 8.54 -3.01
CA SER A 18 -13.57 9.57 -3.63
C SER A 18 -13.04 11.00 -3.44
N ALA A 19 -12.18 11.21 -2.44
CA ALA A 19 -11.53 12.48 -2.15
C ALA A 19 -10.12 12.59 -2.76
N ILE A 20 -9.62 11.52 -3.41
CA ILE A 20 -8.29 11.53 -4.03
C ILE A 20 -8.42 11.86 -5.52
N ALA A 21 -7.66 12.87 -5.95
CA ALA A 21 -7.58 13.22 -7.37
C ALA A 21 -7.03 12.03 -8.19
N PRO A 22 -7.59 11.78 -9.38
CA PRO A 22 -7.18 10.63 -10.18
C PRO A 22 -5.75 10.83 -10.72
N LEU A 23 -5.11 9.73 -11.13
CA LEU A 23 -3.72 9.72 -11.59
C LEU A 23 -3.40 10.80 -12.64
N GLN A 24 -4.36 11.11 -13.52
CA GLN A 24 -4.23 12.09 -14.60
C GLN A 24 -4.03 13.53 -14.08
N ALA A 25 -4.42 13.81 -12.83
CA ALA A 25 -4.14 15.08 -12.16
C ALA A 25 -2.67 15.20 -11.70
N VAL A 26 -1.92 14.10 -11.69
CA VAL A 26 -0.52 14.07 -11.26
C VAL A 26 0.42 14.26 -12.45
N ALA A 27 1.38 15.17 -12.32
CA ALA A 27 2.32 15.50 -13.38
C ALA A 27 3.14 14.27 -13.85
N PRO A 28 3.06 13.86 -15.14
CA PRO A 28 3.79 12.71 -15.69
C PRO A 28 5.31 12.76 -15.49
N ALA A 29 5.87 13.96 -15.28
CA ALA A 29 7.29 14.15 -14.97
C ALA A 29 7.71 13.45 -13.66
N ARG A 30 6.85 13.45 -12.63
CA ARG A 30 7.17 12.84 -11.33
C ARG A 30 7.28 11.31 -11.43
N PHE A 31 6.41 10.69 -12.23
CA PHE A 31 6.46 9.25 -12.50
C PHE A 31 7.72 8.83 -13.25
N ARG A 32 8.19 9.66 -14.19
CA ARG A 32 9.46 9.40 -14.89
C ARG A 32 10.62 9.41 -13.90
N THR A 33 10.68 10.40 -13.01
CA THR A 33 11.72 10.45 -11.97
C THR A 33 11.71 9.22 -11.07
N LEU A 34 10.53 8.78 -10.60
CA LEU A 34 10.42 7.57 -9.77
C LEU A 34 10.86 6.31 -10.51
N ARG A 35 10.43 6.15 -11.77
CA ARG A 35 10.87 5.03 -12.63
C ARG A 35 12.39 5.01 -12.80
N ASP A 36 13.00 6.16 -13.04
CA ASP A 36 14.44 6.26 -13.28
C ASP A 36 15.25 5.93 -12.03
N VAL A 37 14.75 6.27 -10.83
CA VAL A 37 15.30 5.82 -9.54
C VAL A 37 15.25 4.31 -9.41
N LEU A 38 14.07 3.70 -9.63
CA LEU A 38 13.92 2.24 -9.55
C LEU A 38 14.78 1.51 -10.60
N GLN A 39 14.95 2.10 -11.79
CA GLN A 39 15.82 1.55 -12.84
C GLN A 39 17.27 1.51 -12.37
N ARG A 40 17.77 2.64 -11.87
CA ARG A 40 19.16 2.78 -11.42
C ARG A 40 19.49 1.77 -10.33
N ASP A 41 18.54 1.50 -9.44
CA ASP A 41 18.74 0.63 -8.28
C ASP A 41 18.32 -0.84 -8.57
N CYS A 42 18.10 -1.19 -9.85
CA CYS A 42 17.70 -2.53 -10.31
C CYS A 42 16.46 -3.10 -9.59
N ALA A 43 15.52 -2.22 -9.20
CA ALA A 43 14.41 -2.58 -8.33
C ALA A 43 13.03 -2.50 -9.02
N ARG A 44 12.99 -2.25 -10.34
CA ARG A 44 11.75 -2.08 -11.13
C ARG A 44 10.84 -3.30 -11.14
N ASP A 45 11.40 -4.50 -11.07
CA ASP A 45 10.62 -5.74 -11.06
C ASP A 45 10.11 -6.10 -9.65
N ARG A 46 10.59 -5.38 -8.63
CA ARG A 46 10.27 -5.62 -7.22
C ARG A 46 9.32 -4.58 -6.65
N PHE A 47 9.46 -3.32 -7.06
CA PHE A 47 8.69 -2.22 -6.50
C PHE A 47 7.91 -1.48 -7.58
N GLY A 48 6.66 -1.19 -7.24
CA GLY A 48 5.79 -0.30 -7.99
C GLY A 48 5.35 0.86 -7.12
N ILE A 49 4.29 1.52 -7.57
CA ILE A 49 3.65 2.62 -6.85
C ILE A 49 2.15 2.33 -6.79
N ALA A 50 1.56 2.61 -5.64
CA ALA A 50 0.12 2.57 -5.44
C ALA A 50 -0.34 3.98 -5.07
N LEU A 51 -1.56 4.32 -5.48
CA LEU A 51 -2.22 5.52 -4.98
C LEU A 51 -2.57 5.28 -3.51
N ILE A 52 -2.16 6.16 -2.60
CA ILE A 52 -2.50 6.03 -1.19
C ILE A 52 -3.92 6.54 -0.98
N HIS A 53 -4.83 5.65 -0.58
CA HIS A 53 -6.23 5.96 -0.30
C HIS A 53 -6.84 4.89 0.62
N ARG A 54 -8.03 5.18 1.13
CA ARG A 54 -8.89 4.25 1.88
C ARG A 54 -10.07 3.82 0.99
N HIS A 55 -10.40 2.54 1.01
CA HIS A 55 -11.64 2.01 0.42
C HIS A 55 -12.73 1.72 1.46
N VAL A 56 -12.32 1.39 2.68
CA VAL A 56 -13.20 0.95 3.77
C VAL A 56 -12.65 1.48 5.09
N GLU A 57 -13.54 1.76 6.04
CA GLU A 57 -13.12 2.11 7.40
C GLU A 57 -12.47 0.91 8.08
N ILE A 58 -11.50 1.19 8.95
CA ILE A 58 -10.75 0.19 9.72
C ILE A 58 -10.87 0.63 11.17
N GLY A 59 -11.40 -0.25 12.03
CA GLY A 59 -11.47 0.01 13.46
C GLY A 59 -10.10 -0.02 14.14
N ASP A 60 -10.01 0.57 15.33
CA ASP A 60 -8.76 0.59 16.13
C ASP A 60 -8.24 -0.82 16.47
N ASP A 61 -9.13 -1.80 16.55
CA ASP A 61 -8.84 -3.20 16.83
C ASP A 61 -8.78 -4.07 15.56
N GLU A 62 -8.75 -3.45 14.38
CA GLU A 62 -8.69 -4.11 13.08
C GLU A 62 -7.43 -3.77 12.29
N GLU A 63 -7.12 -4.62 11.33
CA GLU A 63 -6.08 -4.42 10.34
C GLU A 63 -6.61 -4.74 8.94
N LEU A 64 -6.16 -3.99 7.93
CA LEU A 64 -6.52 -4.30 6.55
C LEU A 64 -5.68 -5.48 6.04
N MET A 65 -6.34 -6.59 5.74
CA MET A 65 -5.69 -7.82 5.31
C MET A 65 -6.04 -8.15 3.86
N GLU A 66 -5.03 -8.59 3.11
CA GLU A 66 -5.15 -9.10 1.75
C GLU A 66 -5.07 -10.64 1.75
N TYR A 67 -6.02 -11.29 1.10
CA TYR A 67 -6.09 -12.74 0.94
C TYR A 67 -6.16 -13.10 -0.54
N THR A 68 -5.24 -13.96 -0.98
CA THR A 68 -5.18 -14.46 -2.36
C THR A 68 -5.76 -15.88 -2.42
N ASP A 69 -6.90 -16.03 -3.08
CA ASP A 69 -7.39 -17.33 -3.52
C ASP A 69 -6.90 -17.60 -4.94
N VAL A 70 -5.85 -18.42 -5.05
CA VAL A 70 -5.20 -18.73 -6.34
C VAL A 70 -6.09 -19.58 -7.25
N TRP A 71 -6.99 -20.38 -6.69
CA TRP A 71 -7.86 -21.27 -7.46
C TRP A 71 -9.04 -20.52 -8.05
N GLN A 72 -9.67 -19.66 -7.25
CA GLN A 72 -10.73 -18.76 -7.69
C GLN A 72 -10.19 -17.50 -8.38
N ARG A 73 -8.87 -17.32 -8.42
CA ARG A 73 -8.18 -16.14 -8.96
C ARG A 73 -8.74 -14.83 -8.38
N THR A 74 -9.05 -14.85 -7.09
CA THR A 74 -9.69 -13.74 -6.38
C THR A 74 -8.73 -13.16 -5.36
N LEU A 75 -8.66 -11.83 -5.32
CA LEU A 75 -7.99 -11.08 -4.26
C LEU A 75 -9.07 -10.44 -3.39
N THR A 76 -9.05 -10.74 -2.08
CA THR A 76 -9.95 -10.10 -1.12
C THR A 76 -9.15 -9.20 -0.20
N VAL A 77 -9.55 -7.93 -0.12
CA VAL A 77 -9.01 -6.98 0.85
C VAL A 77 -10.13 -6.60 1.80
N LYS A 78 -9.94 -6.85 3.11
CA LYS A 78 -10.96 -6.55 4.12
C LYS A 78 -10.35 -6.25 5.49
N PRO A 79 -11.04 -5.47 6.35
CA PRO A 79 -10.68 -5.35 7.75
C PRO A 79 -10.82 -6.70 8.46
N VAL A 80 -9.87 -7.00 9.34
CA VAL A 80 -9.84 -8.21 10.16
C VAL A 80 -9.41 -7.84 11.57
N LYS A 81 -10.05 -8.43 12.58
CA LYS A 81 -9.69 -8.18 13.98
C LYS A 81 -8.24 -8.58 14.23
N LYS A 82 -7.50 -7.72 14.92
CA LYS A 82 -6.08 -7.96 15.27
C LYS A 82 -5.88 -9.25 16.08
N SER A 83 -6.89 -9.65 16.85
CA SER A 83 -6.91 -10.92 17.60
C SER A 83 -6.93 -12.16 16.71
N ASP A 84 -7.41 -12.03 15.48
CA ASP A 84 -7.66 -13.15 14.57
C ASP A 84 -6.52 -13.32 13.55
N ILE A 85 -5.51 -12.44 13.61
CA ILE A 85 -4.39 -12.40 12.67
C ILE A 85 -3.23 -13.23 13.21
N ASP A 86 -2.79 -14.20 12.41
CA ASP A 86 -1.50 -14.84 12.61
C ASP A 86 -0.39 -13.94 12.04
N TRP A 87 0.18 -13.12 12.91
CA TRP A 87 1.26 -12.19 12.57
C TRP A 87 2.56 -12.90 12.16
N GLN A 88 2.76 -14.16 12.55
CA GLN A 88 3.95 -14.92 12.15
C GLN A 88 3.85 -15.43 10.71
N ARG A 89 2.64 -15.49 10.16
CA ARG A 89 2.36 -15.95 8.79
C ARG A 89 1.86 -14.85 7.87
N THR A 90 1.90 -13.61 8.32
CA THR A 90 1.51 -12.44 7.55
C THR A 90 2.74 -11.68 7.07
N THR A 91 2.70 -11.13 5.86
CA THR A 91 3.74 -10.25 5.33
C THR A 91 3.13 -8.91 4.99
N ILE A 92 3.75 -7.83 5.45
CA ILE A 92 3.35 -6.48 5.05
C ILE A 92 3.79 -6.28 3.60
N THR A 93 2.89 -5.83 2.74
CA THR A 93 3.14 -5.62 1.30
C THR A 93 2.95 -4.17 0.85
N ASN A 94 2.38 -3.32 1.72
CA ASN A 94 2.15 -1.90 1.46
C ASN A 94 2.83 -1.05 2.54
N TRP A 95 3.75 -0.19 2.11
CA TRP A 95 4.47 0.73 2.98
C TRP A 95 4.28 2.16 2.52
N LYS A 96 4.25 3.09 3.47
CA LYS A 96 4.40 4.52 3.19
C LYS A 96 5.73 5.01 3.77
N LEU A 97 6.42 5.78 2.96
CA LEU A 97 7.68 6.44 3.32
C LEU A 97 7.35 7.87 3.81
N THR A 98 7.81 8.24 4.99
CA THR A 98 7.61 9.58 5.59
C THR A 98 8.89 10.12 6.20
#